data_AF-A0A950XZP2-F1
#
_entry.id   AF-A0A950XZP2-F1
#
_cell.length_a   1.000
_cell.length_b   1.000
_cell.length_c   1.000
_cell.angle_alpha   90.00
_cell.angle_beta   90.00
_cell.angle_gamma   90.00
#
_symmetry.space_group_name_H-M   'P 1'
#
loop_
_entity.id
_entity.type
_entity.pdbx_description
1 polymer ?
#
loop_
_entity_poly.entity_id
_entity_poly.type
_entity_poly.pdbx_seq_one_letter_code
_entity_poly.pdbx_strand_id
1 'polypeptide(L)'
;MFRLRAKAILGREGANVSIVRNREIAAKTGGRYGDESCVYQALFDLPDFEGNRPVLGSWIVDGEPAGMGIREGEMITGNAAKFVPHTMD
;
A
#
# COMPACT_ATOMS: atom_id res chain seq x y z
N MET A 1 -16.62 12.29 -6.98
CA MET A 1 -16.43 11.81 -5.61
C MET A 1 -14.93 11.83 -5.29
N PHE A 2 -14.49 12.61 -4.31
CA PHE A 2 -13.05 12.82 -4.06
C PHE A 2 -12.46 11.61 -3.32
N ARG A 3 -11.53 10.89 -3.96
CA ARG A 3 -10.87 9.71 -3.42
C ARG A 3 -9.38 9.74 -3.74
N LEU A 4 -8.56 9.83 -2.71
CA LEU A 4 -7.11 9.89 -2.88
C LEU A 4 -6.38 9.19 -1.73
N ARG A 5 -5.08 8.98 -1.95
CA ARG A 5 -4.12 8.65 -0.91
C ARG A 5 -3.01 9.70 -0.88
N ALA A 6 -2.74 10.23 0.30
CA ALA A 6 -1.57 11.05 0.58
C ALA A 6 -0.44 10.16 1.11
N LYS A 7 0.79 10.37 0.63
CA LYS A 7 1.98 9.61 1.02
C LYS A 7 3.17 10.55 1.18
N ALA A 8 3.94 10.41 2.25
CA ALA A 8 5.21 11.12 2.38
C ALA A 8 6.15 10.77 1.21
N ILE A 9 6.86 11.77 0.64
CA ILE A 9 7.73 11.57 -0.53
C ILE A 9 8.84 10.54 -0.28
N LEU A 10 9.43 10.59 0.91
CA LEU A 10 10.48 9.65 1.34
C LEU A 10 9.92 8.48 2.16
N GLY A 11 8.60 8.35 2.22
CA GLY A 11 7.92 7.31 2.98
C GLY A 11 8.17 5.92 2.41
N ARG A 12 8.24 4.93 3.30
CA ARG A 12 8.30 3.51 2.96
C ARG A 12 7.41 2.71 3.89
N GLU A 13 7.16 1.45 3.55
CA GLU A 13 6.56 0.47 4.48
C GLU A 13 5.15 0.84 4.99
N GLY A 14 4.40 1.63 4.20
CA GLY A 14 3.07 2.08 4.57
C GLY A 14 3.04 3.14 5.67
N ALA A 15 4.18 3.71 6.06
CA ALA A 15 4.26 4.77 7.05
C ALA A 15 3.77 6.12 6.52
N ASN A 16 3.11 6.90 7.38
CA ASN A 16 2.61 8.25 7.09
C ASN A 16 1.72 8.32 5.84
N VAL A 17 0.86 7.31 5.66
CA VAL A 17 -0.13 7.24 4.58
C VAL A 17 -1.50 7.64 5.12
N SER A 18 -2.28 8.39 4.35
CA SER A 18 -3.69 8.67 4.65
C SER A 18 -4.55 8.38 3.42
N ILE A 19 -5.61 7.60 3.60
CA ILE A 19 -6.62 7.33 2.58
C ILE A 19 -7.83 8.22 2.87
N VAL A 20 -8.21 9.03 1.89
CA VAL A 20 -9.35 9.95 1.98
C VAL A 20 -10.44 9.48 1.04
N ARG A 21 -11.65 9.33 1.56
CA ARG A 21 -12.87 9.02 0.80
C ARG A 21 -13.96 9.99 1.25
N ASN A 22 -14.68 10.59 0.32
CA ASN A 22 -15.81 11.49 0.64
C ASN A 22 -15.43 12.64 1.58
N ARG A 23 -14.20 13.14 1.49
CA ARG A 23 -13.62 14.17 2.38
C ARG A 23 -13.38 13.70 3.83
N GLU A 24 -13.47 12.41 4.10
CA GLU A 24 -13.19 11.79 5.39
C GLU A 24 -11.94 10.91 5.32
N ILE A 25 -11.20 10.82 6.42
CA ILE A 25 -10.04 9.93 6.54
C ILE A 25 -10.55 8.52 6.82
N ALA A 26 -10.47 7.65 5.82
CA ALA A 26 -10.90 6.26 5.92
C ALA A 26 -9.83 5.37 6.60
N ALA A 27 -8.54 5.70 6.41
CA ALA A 27 -7.43 5.03 7.07
C ALA A 27 -6.24 5.98 7.20
N LYS A 28 -5.46 5.84 8.27
CA LYS A 28 -4.24 6.63 8.49
C LYS A 28 -3.22 5.82 9.27
N THR A 29 -1.97 5.88 8.85
CA THR A 29 -0.83 5.33 9.57
C THR A 29 0.09 6.44 10.06
N GLY A 30 0.69 6.24 11.23
CA GLY A 30 1.78 7.08 11.73
C GLY A 30 3.13 6.69 11.12
N GLY A 31 4.20 7.25 11.67
CA GLY A 31 5.58 6.93 11.30
C GLY A 31 6.49 8.15 11.33
N ARG A 32 7.77 7.91 11.03
CA ARG A 32 8.84 8.92 11.11
C ARG A 32 8.93 9.88 9.91
N TYR A 33 8.11 9.71 8.88
CA TYR A 33 8.15 10.52 7.65
C TYR A 33 7.04 11.58 7.72
N GLY A 34 7.25 12.62 8.52
CA GLY A 34 6.23 13.65 8.78
C GLY A 34 6.67 15.09 8.46
N ASP A 35 7.97 15.33 8.41
CA ASP A 35 8.52 16.69 8.26
C ASP A 35 8.52 17.16 6.80
N GLU A 36 8.31 16.22 5.86
CA GLU A 36 8.40 16.48 4.42
C GLU A 36 7.05 16.62 3.73
N SER A 37 7.09 17.16 2.51
CA SER A 37 5.93 17.21 1.62
C SER A 37 5.38 15.81 1.28
N CYS A 38 4.11 15.78 0.89
CA CYS A 38 3.44 14.57 0.46
C CYS A 38 3.04 14.62 -1.02
N VAL A 39 2.86 13.44 -1.61
CA VAL A 39 2.22 13.28 -2.92
C VAL A 39 0.80 12.79 -2.76
N TYR A 40 -0.10 13.34 -3.57
CA TYR A 40 -1.48 12.87 -3.68
C TYR A 40 -1.61 11.98 -4.91
N GLN A 41 -2.22 10.81 -4.71
CA GLN A 41 -2.42 9.84 -5.78
C GLN A 41 -3.88 9.40 -5.77
N ALA A 42 -4.47 9.23 -6.97
CA ALA A 42 -5.82 8.70 -7.11
C ALA A 42 -5.95 7.36 -6.37
N LEU A 43 -7.06 7.17 -5.65
CA LEU A 43 -7.29 5.95 -4.91
C LEU A 43 -7.74 4.84 -5.87
N PHE A 44 -7.09 3.69 -5.76
CA PHE A 44 -7.55 2.42 -6.33
C PHE A 44 -7.86 1.49 -5.15
N ASP A 45 -9.06 0.91 -5.15
CA ASP A 45 -9.50 0.01 -4.09
C ASP A 45 -9.01 -1.40 -4.40
N LEU A 46 -8.16 -1.94 -3.52
CA LEU A 46 -7.74 -3.33 -3.60
C LEU A 46 -8.94 -4.25 -3.30
N PRO A 47 -9.02 -5.44 -3.94
CA PRO A 47 -10.00 -6.45 -3.58
C PRO A 47 -9.93 -6.78 -2.09
N ASP A 48 -11.08 -7.08 -1.48
CA ASP A 48 -11.17 -7.41 -0.05
C ASP A 48 -11.52 -8.89 0.11
N PHE A 49 -10.58 -9.67 0.64
CA PHE A 49 -10.74 -11.08 0.99
C PHE A 49 -10.86 -11.18 2.52
N GLU A 50 -12.07 -10.96 3.03
CA GLU A 50 -12.38 -11.05 4.45
C GLU A 50 -11.48 -10.16 5.34
N GLY A 51 -11.30 -8.91 4.92
CA GLY A 51 -10.43 -7.93 5.58
C GLY A 51 -9.01 -7.87 4.98
N ASN A 52 -8.62 -8.87 4.19
CA ASN A 52 -7.29 -8.98 3.61
C ASN A 52 -7.25 -8.40 2.19
N ARG A 53 -6.43 -7.36 2.02
CA ARG A 53 -6.23 -6.68 0.74
C ARG A 53 -4.86 -7.05 0.19
N PRO A 54 -4.78 -7.77 -0.93
CA PRO A 54 -3.52 -8.24 -1.48
C PRO A 54 -2.82 -7.13 -2.26
N VAL A 55 -1.51 -7.05 -2.10
CA VAL A 55 -0.58 -6.30 -2.94
C VAL A 55 0.35 -7.30 -3.61
N LEU A 56 0.41 -7.23 -4.94
CA LEU A 56 1.38 -7.99 -5.72
C LEU A 56 2.71 -7.25 -5.75
N GLY A 57 3.78 -7.91 -5.32
CA GLY A 57 5.15 -7.47 -5.52
C GLY A 57 5.78 -8.23 -6.68
N SER A 58 6.41 -7.52 -7.60
CA SER A 58 7.27 -8.11 -8.64
C SER A 58 8.71 -7.71 -8.37
N TRP A 59 9.60 -8.70 -8.33
CA TRP A 59 11.02 -8.50 -8.10
C TRP A 59 11.73 -8.36 -9.44
N ILE A 60 12.58 -7.34 -9.54
CA ILE A 60 13.40 -7.07 -10.71
C ILE A 60 14.86 -7.33 -10.31
N VAL A 61 15.57 -8.16 -11.08
CA VAL A 61 17.00 -8.44 -10.93
C VAL A 61 17.68 -8.09 -12.25
N ASP A 62 18.61 -7.15 -12.21
CA ASP A 62 19.33 -6.66 -13.40
C ASP A 62 18.40 -6.18 -14.54
N GLY A 63 17.31 -5.49 -14.19
CA GLY A 63 16.33 -4.98 -15.14
C GLY A 63 15.26 -5.99 -15.58
N GLU A 64 15.43 -7.28 -15.25
CA GLU A 64 14.52 -8.35 -15.66
C GLU A 64 13.61 -8.84 -14.51
N PRO A 65 12.35 -9.24 -14.80
CA PRO A 65 11.46 -9.82 -13.80
C PRO A 65 11.98 -11.19 -13.35
N ALA A 66 12.15 -11.37 -12.04
CA ALA A 66 12.79 -12.55 -11.45
C ALA A 66 11.91 -13.29 -10.43
N GLY A 67 10.71 -12.77 -10.14
CA GLY A 67 9.77 -13.44 -9.24
C GLY A 67 8.65 -12.53 -8.79
N MET A 68 7.65 -13.12 -8.15
CA MET A 68 6.56 -12.38 -7.54
C MET A 68 6.28 -12.86 -6.12
N GLY A 69 5.59 -12.04 -5.35
CA GLY A 69 5.06 -12.40 -4.05
C GLY A 69 3.78 -11.62 -3.77
N ILE A 70 3.00 -12.11 -2.81
CA ILE A 70 1.75 -11.46 -2.41
C ILE A 70 1.87 -11.07 -0.94
N ARG A 71 1.52 -9.82 -0.63
CA ARG A 71 1.38 -9.34 0.74
C ARG A 71 -0.06 -8.99 1.03
N GLU A 72 -0.56 -9.43 2.18
CA GLU A 72 -1.92 -9.12 2.62
C GLU A 72 -1.91 -8.33 3.93
N GLY A 73 -2.74 -7.30 3.97
CA GLY A 73 -3.01 -6.53 5.18
C GLY A 73 -4.36 -5.81 5.07
N GLU A 74 -4.57 -4.82 5.92
CA GLU A 74 -5.76 -3.98 5.87
C GLU A 74 -5.68 -2.96 4.70
N MET A 75 -6.37 -1.82 4.80
CA MET A 75 -6.40 -0.79 3.75
C MET A 75 -5.03 -0.21 3.40
N ILE A 76 -4.06 -0.24 4.32
CA ILE A 76 -2.67 0.21 4.09
C ILE A 76 -1.74 -0.95 4.43
N THR A 77 -1.04 -1.48 3.42
CA THR A 77 -0.04 -2.54 3.61
C THR A 77 1.18 -2.00 4.35
N GLY A 78 1.38 -2.43 5.59
CA GLY A 78 2.51 -2.06 6.44
C GLY A 78 3.57 -3.16 6.60
N ASN A 79 4.54 -2.95 7.49
CA ASN A 79 5.59 -3.95 7.77
C ASN A 79 5.06 -5.29 8.27
N ALA A 80 4.00 -5.28 9.08
CA ALA A 80 3.40 -6.50 9.61
C ALA A 80 2.45 -7.22 8.62
N ALA A 81 2.31 -6.73 7.37
CA ALA A 81 1.50 -7.41 6.38
C ALA A 81 2.07 -8.80 6.08
N LYS A 82 1.17 -9.78 6.06
CA LYS A 82 1.45 -11.21 5.89
C LYS A 82 2.03 -11.46 4.51
N PHE A 83 3.08 -12.27 4.42
CA PHE A 83 3.49 -12.86 3.15
C PHE A 83 2.64 -14.11 2.93
N VAL A 84 1.93 -14.18 1.81
CA VAL A 84 1.03 -15.32 1.53
C VAL A 84 1.56 -16.18 0.38
N PRO A 85 1.46 -17.52 0.49
CA PRO A 85 1.85 -18.42 -0.58
C PRO A 85 1.06 -18.16 -1.87
N HIS A 86 1.69 -18.39 -3.02
CA HIS A 86 1.04 -18.38 -4.33
C HIS A 86 1.61 -19.52 -5.17
N THR A 87 0.84 -19.95 -6.17
CA THR A 87 1.24 -20.94 -7.18
C THR A 87 0.94 -20.37 -8.57
N MET A 88 1.65 -20.87 -9.57
CA MET A 88 1.38 -20.63 -10.98
C MET A 88 1.27 -21.99 -11.64
N ASP A 89 0.20 -22.20 -12.42
CA ASP A 89 -0.06 -23.44 -13.14
C ASP A 89 0.31 -23.30 -14.63
#